data_AF-A0A816Q3J4-F1
#
_entry.id   AF-A0A816Q3J4-F1
#
_cell.length_a   1.000
_cell.length_b   1.000
_cell.length_c   1.000
_cell.angle_alpha   90.00
_cell.angle_beta   90.00
_cell.angle_gamma   90.00
#
_symmetry.space_group_name_H-M   'P 1'
#
loop_
_entity.id
_entity.type
_entity.pdbx_description
1 polymer ?
#
loop_
_entity_poly.entity_id
_entity_poly.type
_entity_poly.pdbx_seq_one_letter_code
_entity_poly.pdbx_strand_id
1 'polypeptide(L)'
;MASSDSWLPLKSLQTMLMNRSSFKVNEEHLLNLAIKARLENRECGYLSRRGGQEPSSSPNKWQSKWFVLYQNLLFYYENVNSTKPQGVYFLESCYSTRSPTKNTKDGEKLNCFTISYTRDGRNAIEFAAESETDCQVWIDCIQSCSYNRLLSVKEELEQKYLHLSQVYESEAKAKYQYLQQVEELSTEVRQLRSELSRYRRQHHLLRAKSIAEEDSEEIRKIKKVQSLCRGWLYRQRWKRIVEEYIR
;
A
#
# COMPACT_ATOMS: atom_id res chain seq x y z
N MET A 1 -14.84 11.77 -12.98
CA MET A 1 -15.96 11.08 -12.32
C MET A 1 -16.17 9.76 -13.03
N ALA A 2 -15.43 8.72 -12.63
CA ALA A 2 -15.64 7.37 -13.15
C ALA A 2 -16.73 6.70 -12.29
N SER A 3 -17.78 6.23 -12.94
CA SER A 3 -18.98 5.64 -12.34
C SER A 3 -18.61 4.42 -11.47
N SER A 4 -19.10 4.41 -10.23
CA SER A 4 -18.85 3.39 -9.19
C SER A 4 -19.72 2.13 -9.33
N ASP A 5 -20.50 1.98 -10.40
CA ASP A 5 -21.62 1.04 -10.44
C ASP A 5 -21.32 -0.34 -11.08
N SER A 6 -20.06 -0.71 -11.28
CA SER A 6 -19.71 -1.97 -11.97
C SER A 6 -19.69 -3.24 -11.10
N TRP A 7 -20.01 -3.19 -9.80
CA TRP A 7 -19.86 -4.34 -8.89
C TRP A 7 -21.16 -4.96 -8.35
N LEU A 8 -22.32 -4.56 -8.87
CA LEU A 8 -23.62 -5.06 -8.42
C LEU A 8 -23.95 -6.56 -8.71
N PRO A 9 -23.33 -7.30 -9.66
CA PRO A 9 -23.76 -8.68 -9.92
C PRO A 9 -23.37 -9.72 -8.84
N LEU A 10 -22.39 -9.43 -7.97
CA LEU A 10 -21.82 -10.46 -7.09
C LEU A 10 -22.58 -10.64 -5.76
N LYS A 11 -23.35 -9.64 -5.31
CA LYS A 11 -24.12 -9.73 -4.06
C LYS A 11 -25.31 -10.69 -4.17
N SER A 12 -25.87 -10.90 -5.36
CA SER A 12 -27.03 -11.78 -5.56
C SER A 12 -26.68 -13.27 -5.63
N LEU A 13 -25.42 -13.62 -5.96
CA LEU A 13 -24.96 -15.01 -5.99
C LEU A 13 -24.82 -15.62 -4.59
N GLN A 14 -24.49 -14.80 -3.59
CA GLN A 14 -24.29 -15.23 -2.21
C GLN A 14 -25.57 -15.81 -1.59
N THR A 15 -26.73 -15.25 -1.95
CA THR A 15 -28.05 -15.72 -1.48
C THR A 15 -28.54 -16.96 -2.22
N MET A 16 -28.11 -17.17 -3.47
CA MET A 16 -28.62 -18.24 -4.34
C MET A 16 -28.03 -19.63 -4.01
N LEU A 17 -26.84 -19.70 -3.41
CA LEU A 17 -26.14 -20.95 -3.12
C LEU A 17 -26.45 -21.58 -1.76
N MET A 18 -27.31 -20.94 -0.94
CA MET A 18 -27.56 -21.36 0.45
C MET A 18 -28.70 -22.38 0.64
N ASN A 19 -29.45 -22.75 -0.39
CA ASN A 19 -30.47 -23.81 -0.30
C ASN A 19 -29.91 -25.16 -0.79
N ARG A 20 -29.38 -25.97 0.14
CA ARG A 20 -28.77 -27.28 -0.19
C ARG A 20 -29.79 -28.41 -0.09
N SER A 21 -30.39 -28.76 -1.23
CA SER A 21 -30.98 -30.07 -1.51
C SER A 21 -30.20 -30.71 -2.67
N SER A 22 -29.16 -31.48 -2.32
CA SER A 22 -28.16 -32.08 -3.21
C SER A 22 -27.40 -31.08 -4.09
N PHE A 23 -26.08 -31.02 -3.93
CA PHE A 23 -25.20 -30.29 -4.85
C PHE A 23 -25.35 -30.92 -6.25
N LYS A 24 -26.13 -30.28 -7.13
CA LYS A 24 -26.30 -30.69 -8.53
C LYS A 24 -25.41 -29.81 -9.38
N VAL A 25 -24.34 -30.38 -9.90
CA VAL A 25 -23.44 -29.72 -10.87
C VAL A 25 -23.39 -30.57 -12.12
N ASN A 26 -23.35 -29.91 -13.27
CA ASN A 26 -23.17 -30.57 -14.56
C ASN A 26 -21.89 -31.43 -14.52
N GLU A 27 -22.01 -32.71 -14.88
CA GLU A 27 -20.91 -33.67 -14.91
C GLU A 27 -19.77 -33.20 -15.83
N GLU A 28 -20.08 -32.58 -16.97
CA GLU A 28 -19.08 -32.03 -17.88
C GLU A 28 -18.29 -30.89 -17.23
N HIS A 29 -18.96 -29.99 -16.51
CA HIS A 29 -18.29 -28.93 -15.76
C HIS A 29 -17.41 -29.50 -14.65
N LEU A 30 -17.88 -30.54 -13.95
CA LEU A 30 -17.09 -31.24 -12.94
C LEU A 30 -15.85 -31.92 -13.52
N LEU A 31 -15.96 -32.53 -14.69
CA LEU A 31 -14.83 -33.13 -15.40
C LEU A 31 -13.82 -32.06 -15.85
N ASN A 32 -14.30 -30.92 -16.37
CA ASN A 32 -13.43 -29.79 -16.71
C ASN A 32 -12.69 -29.25 -15.48
N LEU A 33 -13.36 -29.14 -14.33
CA LEU A 33 -12.73 -28.76 -13.07
C LEU A 33 -11.73 -29.81 -12.58
N ALA A 34 -12.02 -31.10 -12.77
CA ALA A 34 -11.09 -32.18 -12.44
C ALA A 34 -9.82 -32.15 -13.30
N ILE A 35 -9.94 -31.80 -14.59
CA ILE A 35 -8.78 -31.58 -15.48
C ILE A 35 -7.95 -30.40 -14.96
N LYS A 36 -8.57 -29.27 -14.61
CA LYS A 36 -7.85 -28.13 -14.01
C LYS A 36 -7.18 -28.49 -12.69
N ALA A 37 -7.86 -29.26 -11.84
CA ALA A 37 -7.32 -29.73 -10.57
C ALA A 37 -6.02 -30.50 -10.75
N ARG A 38 -5.85 -31.26 -11.84
CA ARG A 38 -4.60 -31.98 -12.12
C ARG A 38 -3.41 -31.06 -12.38
N LEU A 39 -3.63 -29.83 -12.82
CA LEU A 39 -2.59 -28.87 -13.17
C LEU A 39 -2.38 -27.81 -12.08
N GLU A 40 -3.46 -27.37 -11.44
CA GLU A 40 -3.51 -26.19 -10.58
C GLU A 40 -3.98 -26.52 -9.15
N ASN A 41 -3.79 -27.77 -8.70
CA ASN A 41 -4.18 -28.14 -7.34
C ASN A 41 -3.41 -27.34 -6.29
N ARG A 42 -4.06 -27.15 -5.14
CA ARG A 42 -3.41 -26.65 -3.93
C ARG A 42 -2.64 -27.76 -3.20
N GLU A 43 -3.18 -28.97 -3.24
CA GLU A 43 -2.60 -30.13 -2.57
C GLU A 43 -3.05 -31.41 -3.27
N CYS A 44 -2.15 -32.40 -3.37
CA CYS A 44 -2.50 -33.72 -3.90
C CYS A 44 -1.63 -34.82 -3.32
N GLY A 45 -2.22 -36.01 -3.13
CA GLY A 45 -1.55 -37.07 -2.39
C GLY A 45 -2.44 -38.28 -2.14
N TYR A 46 -1.82 -39.37 -1.71
CA TYR A 46 -2.57 -40.52 -1.21
C TYR A 46 -3.10 -40.22 0.20
N LEU A 47 -4.39 -40.50 0.41
CA LEU A 47 -4.98 -40.55 1.74
C LEU A 47 -5.76 -41.84 1.89
N SER A 48 -5.71 -42.41 3.08
CA SER A 48 -6.58 -43.52 3.44
C SER A 48 -7.90 -42.96 3.97
N ARG A 49 -9.01 -43.28 3.31
CA ARG A 49 -10.36 -42.92 3.77
C ARG A 49 -11.00 -44.11 4.47
N ARG A 50 -11.64 -43.89 5.62
CA ARG A 50 -12.42 -44.95 6.29
C ARG A 50 -13.76 -45.17 5.57
N GLY A 51 -14.01 -46.40 5.16
CA GLY A 51 -15.29 -46.84 4.60
C GLY A 51 -16.41 -46.77 5.64
N GLY A 52 -17.65 -46.57 5.20
CA GLY A 52 -18.80 -46.53 6.11
C GLY A 52 -19.96 -45.59 5.72
N GLN A 53 -19.82 -44.77 4.67
CA GLN A 53 -20.97 -44.02 4.11
C GLN A 53 -21.65 -44.77 2.95
N GLU A 54 -20.96 -45.73 2.33
CA GLU A 54 -21.51 -46.59 1.28
C GLU A 54 -22.16 -47.82 1.93
N PRO A 55 -23.42 -48.17 1.61
CA PRO A 55 -24.13 -49.32 2.18
C PRO A 55 -23.40 -50.67 2.00
N SER A 56 -22.53 -50.77 0.99
CA SER A 56 -21.77 -51.97 0.63
C SER A 56 -20.40 -52.09 1.30
N SER A 57 -19.95 -51.04 2.02
CA SER A 57 -18.59 -50.97 2.58
C SER A 57 -18.57 -51.35 4.06
N SER A 58 -17.60 -52.18 4.46
CA SER A 58 -17.39 -52.46 5.89
C SER A 58 -16.98 -51.17 6.62
N PRO A 59 -17.66 -50.76 7.71
CA PRO A 59 -17.47 -49.47 8.39
C PRO A 59 -16.09 -49.26 9.05
N ASN A 60 -15.22 -50.28 8.97
CA ASN A 60 -13.86 -50.27 9.52
C ASN A 60 -12.75 -50.46 8.48
N LYS A 61 -13.08 -50.53 7.18
CA LYS A 61 -12.07 -50.75 6.15
C LYS A 61 -11.50 -49.41 5.66
N TRP A 62 -10.20 -49.23 5.82
CA TRP A 62 -9.47 -48.11 5.21
C TRP A 62 -9.22 -48.40 3.73
N GLN A 63 -9.41 -47.40 2.88
CA GLN A 63 -9.14 -47.47 1.44
C GLN A 63 -8.20 -46.33 1.06
N SER A 64 -7.02 -46.67 0.55
CA SER A 64 -6.11 -45.70 -0.03
C SER A 64 -6.65 -45.24 -1.38
N LYS A 65 -6.75 -43.91 -1.55
CA LYS A 65 -7.18 -43.26 -2.79
C LYS A 65 -6.29 -42.05 -3.04
N TRP A 66 -6.16 -41.67 -4.30
CA TRP A 66 -5.43 -40.46 -4.69
C TRP A 66 -6.37 -39.26 -4.63
N PHE A 67 -6.02 -38.25 -3.85
CA PHE A 67 -6.82 -37.04 -3.64
C PHE A 67 -6.17 -35.83 -4.29
N VAL A 68 -7.01 -34.92 -4.78
CA VAL A 68 -6.58 -33.67 -5.42
C VAL A 68 -7.52 -32.54 -4.96
N LEU A 69 -6.96 -31.59 -4.22
CA LEU A 69 -7.68 -30.40 -3.75
C LEU A 69 -7.52 -29.26 -4.75
N TYR A 70 -8.62 -28.79 -5.29
CA TYR A 70 -8.67 -27.63 -6.18
C TYR A 70 -9.79 -26.69 -5.76
N GLN A 71 -9.41 -25.46 -5.38
CA GLN A 71 -10.34 -24.51 -4.74
C GLN A 71 -11.03 -25.19 -3.54
N ASN A 72 -12.35 -25.14 -3.45
CA ASN A 72 -13.16 -25.81 -2.42
C ASN A 72 -13.69 -27.19 -2.87
N LEU A 73 -13.04 -27.83 -3.83
CA LEU A 73 -13.39 -29.16 -4.35
C LEU A 73 -12.25 -30.14 -4.08
N LEU A 74 -12.57 -31.26 -3.43
CA LEU A 74 -11.63 -32.35 -3.19
C LEU A 74 -12.03 -33.55 -4.02
N PHE A 75 -11.34 -33.74 -5.14
CA PHE A 75 -11.53 -34.88 -6.03
C PHE A 75 -10.78 -36.09 -5.50
N TYR A 76 -11.30 -37.28 -5.76
CA TYR A 76 -10.59 -38.53 -5.46
C TYR A 76 -10.66 -39.52 -6.62
N TYR A 77 -9.63 -40.33 -6.72
CA TYR A 77 -9.36 -41.25 -7.81
C TYR A 77 -8.90 -42.61 -7.27
N GLU A 78 -9.02 -43.67 -8.07
CA GLU A 78 -8.48 -44.99 -7.69
C GLU A 78 -6.98 -44.90 -7.40
N ASN A 79 -6.25 -44.25 -8.30
CA ASN A 79 -4.81 -44.06 -8.25
C ASN A 79 -4.42 -42.79 -9.03
N VAL A 80 -3.15 -42.41 -8.95
CA VAL A 80 -2.60 -41.22 -9.63
C VAL A 80 -2.82 -41.24 -11.16
N ASN A 81 -2.75 -42.42 -11.78
CA ASN A 81 -2.89 -42.60 -13.24
C ASN A 81 -4.35 -42.58 -13.73
N SER A 82 -5.32 -42.59 -12.83
CA SER A 82 -6.74 -42.58 -13.17
C SER A 82 -7.12 -41.25 -13.81
N THR A 83 -7.72 -41.28 -15.00
CA THR A 83 -8.10 -40.07 -15.76
C THR A 83 -9.42 -39.47 -15.32
N LYS A 84 -10.34 -40.29 -14.79
CA LYS A 84 -11.65 -39.85 -14.30
C LYS A 84 -11.73 -39.92 -12.77
N PRO A 85 -12.25 -38.88 -12.10
CA PRO A 85 -12.49 -38.93 -10.66
C PRO A 85 -13.60 -39.94 -10.34
N GLN A 86 -13.47 -40.63 -9.22
CA GLN A 86 -14.54 -41.48 -8.67
C GLN A 86 -15.59 -40.66 -7.93
N GLY A 87 -15.20 -39.50 -7.43
CA GLY A 87 -16.13 -38.55 -6.85
C GLY A 87 -15.44 -37.28 -6.39
N VAL A 88 -16.24 -36.41 -5.78
CA VAL A 88 -15.81 -35.10 -5.32
C VAL A 88 -16.48 -34.77 -4.00
N TYR A 89 -15.74 -34.15 -3.10
CA TYR A 89 -16.28 -33.49 -1.92
C TYR A 89 -16.32 -31.99 -2.15
N PHE A 90 -17.49 -31.40 -1.92
CA PHE A 90 -17.60 -29.95 -1.82
C PHE A 90 -17.28 -29.54 -0.39
N LEU A 91 -16.24 -28.73 -0.20
CA LEU A 91 -15.66 -28.41 1.11
C LEU A 91 -16.13 -27.08 1.69
N GLU A 92 -17.14 -26.45 1.12
CA GLU A 92 -17.70 -25.24 1.71
C GLU A 92 -18.39 -25.54 3.04
N SER A 93 -18.18 -24.67 4.02
CA SER A 93 -18.73 -24.81 5.38
C SER A 93 -18.33 -26.13 6.05
N CYS A 94 -17.21 -26.73 5.64
CA CYS A 94 -16.62 -27.87 6.32
C CYS A 94 -15.64 -27.42 7.41
N TYR A 95 -15.42 -28.30 8.38
CA TYR A 95 -14.43 -28.15 9.42
C TYR A 95 -13.49 -29.34 9.32
N SER A 96 -12.20 -29.05 9.25
CA SER A 96 -11.17 -30.08 9.33
C SER A 96 -10.50 -30.01 10.69
N THR A 97 -10.44 -31.14 11.37
CA THR A 97 -9.82 -31.26 12.70
C THR A 97 -9.01 -32.53 12.77
N ARG A 98 -7.88 -32.48 13.46
CA ARG A 98 -7.11 -33.67 13.80
C ARG A 98 -7.96 -34.60 14.67
N SER A 99 -7.95 -35.89 14.38
CA SER A 99 -8.58 -36.89 15.22
C SER A 99 -7.52 -37.64 16.05
N PRO A 100 -7.90 -38.27 17.17
CA PRO A 100 -6.96 -39.01 17.98
C PRO A 100 -6.24 -40.07 17.13
N THR A 101 -4.93 -40.21 17.32
CA THR A 101 -4.13 -41.24 16.63
C THR A 101 -4.74 -42.61 16.90
N LYS A 102 -5.05 -43.34 15.84
CA LYS A 102 -5.56 -44.72 15.92
C LYS A 102 -4.44 -45.68 15.54
N ASN A 103 -4.37 -46.81 16.22
CA ASN A 103 -3.43 -47.86 15.85
C ASN A 103 -4.10 -48.79 14.84
N THR A 104 -3.38 -49.14 13.78
CA THR A 104 -3.77 -50.27 12.91
C THR A 104 -3.66 -51.59 13.67
N LYS A 105 -4.19 -52.67 13.09
CA LYS A 105 -4.03 -54.02 13.65
C LYS A 105 -2.55 -54.44 13.76
N ASP A 106 -1.68 -53.81 12.97
CA ASP A 106 -0.24 -54.04 12.92
C ASP A 106 0.55 -53.11 13.86
N GLY A 107 -0.13 -52.26 14.64
CA GLY A 107 0.48 -51.37 15.63
C GLY A 107 0.99 -50.03 15.09
N GLU A 108 0.80 -49.74 13.81
CA GLU A 108 1.18 -48.46 13.21
C GLU A 108 0.23 -47.34 13.63
N LYS A 109 0.80 -46.19 14.02
CA LYS A 109 0.03 -45.00 14.35
C LYS A 109 -0.47 -44.33 13.07
N LEU A 110 -1.78 -44.19 12.94
CA LEU A 110 -2.40 -43.44 11.85
C LEU A 110 -2.48 -41.96 12.20
N ASN A 111 -2.02 -41.11 11.27
CA ASN A 111 -2.13 -39.67 11.35
C ASN A 111 -3.49 -39.22 10.82
N CYS A 112 -4.51 -39.35 11.68
CA CYS A 112 -5.89 -39.17 11.27
C CYS A 112 -6.40 -37.73 11.40
N PHE A 113 -7.27 -37.35 10.48
CA PHE A 113 -8.06 -36.13 10.55
C PHE A 113 -9.48 -36.39 10.03
N THR A 114 -10.40 -35.48 10.34
CA THR A 114 -11.80 -35.58 9.92
C THR A 114 -12.25 -34.35 9.17
N ILE A 115 -13.12 -34.53 8.18
CA ILE A 115 -13.90 -33.46 7.56
C ILE A 115 -15.35 -33.61 8.01
N SER A 116 -15.87 -32.60 8.69
CA SER A 116 -17.28 -32.54 9.14
C SER A 116 -17.99 -31.32 8.56
N TYR A 117 -19.32 -31.38 8.48
CA TYR A 117 -20.15 -30.30 7.94
C TYR A 117 -21.12 -29.84 9.03
N THR A 118 -21.20 -28.52 9.27
CA THR A 118 -21.96 -27.96 10.41
C THR A 118 -23.45 -28.25 10.39
N ARG A 119 -24.05 -28.52 9.22
CA ARG A 119 -25.51 -28.51 9.06
C ARG A 119 -26.12 -29.85 8.67
N ASP A 120 -25.31 -30.88 8.43
CA ASP A 120 -25.80 -32.05 7.68
C ASP A 120 -26.17 -33.25 8.55
N GLY A 121 -25.82 -33.27 9.84
CA GLY A 121 -26.02 -34.45 10.71
C GLY A 121 -25.31 -35.72 10.20
N ARG A 122 -24.51 -35.61 9.14
CA ARG A 122 -23.76 -36.69 8.50
C ARG A 122 -22.52 -36.96 9.34
N ASN A 123 -22.17 -38.24 9.45
CA ASN A 123 -20.94 -38.66 10.08
C ASN A 123 -19.74 -38.00 9.39
N ALA A 124 -18.82 -37.48 10.21
CA ALA A 124 -17.57 -36.91 9.73
C ALA A 124 -16.81 -37.94 8.89
N ILE A 125 -16.19 -37.47 7.80
CA ILE A 125 -15.39 -38.31 6.91
C ILE A 125 -14.01 -38.40 7.51
N GLU A 126 -13.56 -39.61 7.81
CA GLU A 126 -12.27 -39.86 8.43
C GLU A 126 -11.21 -40.19 7.37
N PHE A 127 -10.08 -39.49 7.46
CA PHE A 127 -8.91 -39.65 6.62
C PHE A 127 -7.69 -39.97 7.49
N ALA A 128 -6.72 -40.68 6.91
CA ALA A 128 -5.40 -40.91 7.48
C ALA A 128 -4.34 -40.57 6.44
N ALA A 129 -3.39 -39.74 6.84
CA ALA A 129 -2.22 -39.39 6.06
C ALA A 129 -1.02 -40.28 6.44
N GLU A 130 -0.01 -40.33 5.58
CA GLU A 130 1.20 -41.14 5.79
C GLU A 130 2.04 -40.60 6.96
N SER A 131 2.19 -39.28 7.04
CA SER A 131 2.94 -38.62 8.12
C SER A 131 2.11 -37.61 8.90
N GLU A 132 2.60 -37.21 10.08
CA GLU A 132 2.03 -36.13 10.88
C GLU A 132 2.10 -34.79 10.15
N THR A 133 3.18 -34.55 9.41
CA THR A 133 3.36 -33.35 8.58
C THR A 133 2.34 -33.30 7.45
N ASP A 134 2.12 -34.40 6.74
CA ASP A 134 1.12 -34.44 5.65
C ASP A 134 -0.29 -34.24 6.21
N CYS A 135 -0.58 -34.85 7.36
CA CYS A 135 -1.85 -34.66 8.07
C CYS A 135 -2.12 -33.17 8.34
N GLN A 136 -1.12 -32.46 8.85
CA GLN A 136 -1.24 -31.04 9.15
C GLN A 136 -1.42 -30.20 7.88
N VAL A 137 -0.62 -30.46 6.83
CA VAL A 137 -0.73 -29.78 5.54
C VAL A 137 -2.14 -29.93 4.95
N TRP A 138 -2.68 -31.16 4.94
CA TRP A 138 -4.04 -31.41 4.47
C TRP A 138 -5.10 -30.64 5.26
N ILE A 139 -4.99 -30.62 6.60
CA ILE A 139 -5.90 -29.85 7.47
C ILE A 139 -5.85 -28.36 7.10
N ASP A 140 -4.65 -27.77 7.00
CA ASP A 140 -4.46 -26.35 6.73
C ASP A 140 -5.00 -25.98 5.34
N CYS A 141 -4.69 -26.80 4.33
CA CYS A 141 -5.18 -26.63 2.97
C CYS A 141 -6.73 -26.69 2.91
N ILE A 142 -7.35 -27.66 3.60
CA ILE A 142 -8.82 -27.78 3.66
C ILE A 142 -9.44 -26.60 4.42
N GLN A 143 -8.87 -26.17 5.55
CA GLN A 143 -9.39 -25.01 6.29
C GLN A 143 -9.28 -23.71 5.48
N SER A 144 -8.23 -23.56 4.66
CA SER A 144 -8.01 -22.39 3.81
C SER A 144 -8.85 -22.37 2.52
N CYS A 145 -9.58 -23.45 2.21
CA CYS A 145 -10.25 -23.60 0.92
C CYS A 145 -11.66 -22.97 0.87
N SER A 146 -12.25 -22.63 2.01
CA SER A 146 -13.61 -22.06 2.06
C SER A 146 -13.71 -20.73 1.31
N TYR A 147 -14.75 -20.59 0.48
CA TYR A 147 -15.07 -19.34 -0.20
C TYR A 147 -15.33 -18.20 0.80
N ASN A 148 -15.97 -18.48 1.94
CA ASN A 148 -16.19 -17.47 2.98
C ASN A 148 -14.88 -16.91 3.55
N ARG A 149 -13.84 -17.76 3.69
CA ARG A 149 -12.51 -17.31 4.09
C ARG A 149 -11.90 -16.39 3.03
N LEU A 150 -11.97 -16.79 1.76
CA LEU A 150 -11.47 -15.98 0.64
C LEU A 150 -12.19 -14.62 0.55
N LEU A 151 -13.52 -14.63 0.72
CA LEU A 151 -14.33 -13.42 0.72
C LEU A 151 -13.95 -12.48 1.87
N SER A 152 -13.77 -13.01 3.09
CA SER A 152 -13.34 -12.22 4.24
C SER A 152 -11.96 -11.58 4.02
N VAL A 153 -11.00 -12.31 3.44
CA VAL A 153 -9.69 -11.76 3.08
C VAL A 153 -9.81 -10.66 2.01
N LYS A 154 -10.67 -10.88 1.02
CA LYS A 154 -10.96 -9.88 -0.02
C LYS A 154 -11.53 -8.59 0.59
N GLU A 155 -12.52 -8.69 1.48
CA GLU A 155 -13.12 -7.55 2.16
C GLU A 155 -12.09 -6.77 3.00
N GLU A 156 -11.22 -7.47 3.73
CA GLU A 156 -10.12 -6.85 4.48
C GLU A 156 -9.15 -6.10 3.56
N LEU A 157 -8.80 -6.68 2.41
CA LEU A 157 -7.93 -6.04 1.42
C LEU A 157 -8.60 -4.82 0.76
N GLU A 158 -9.88 -4.89 0.44
CA GLU A 158 -10.65 -3.75 -0.10
C GLU A 158 -10.68 -2.58 0.90
N GLN A 159 -10.82 -2.86 2.20
CA GLN A 159 -10.75 -1.84 3.25
C GLN A 159 -9.37 -1.19 3.34
N LYS A 160 -8.29 -1.99 3.31
CA LYS A 160 -6.91 -1.47 3.31
C LYS A 160 -6.61 -0.63 2.08
N TYR A 161 -7.07 -1.06 0.91
CA TYR A 161 -6.94 -0.31 -0.34
C TYR A 161 -7.64 1.05 -0.24
N LEU A 162 -8.89 1.08 0.26
CA LEU A 162 -9.64 2.33 0.42
C LEU A 162 -8.93 3.30 1.36
N HIS A 163 -8.42 2.80 2.49
CA HIS A 163 -7.66 3.61 3.44
C HIS A 163 -6.39 4.19 2.80
N LEU A 164 -5.61 3.37 2.10
CA LEU A 164 -4.39 3.82 1.43
C LEU A 164 -4.67 4.86 0.33
N SER A 165 -5.77 4.69 -0.41
CA SER A 165 -6.22 5.66 -1.42
C SER A 165 -6.51 7.02 -0.78
N GLN A 166 -7.18 7.05 0.37
CA GLN A 166 -7.46 8.29 1.10
C GLN A 166 -6.18 8.97 1.58
N VAL A 167 -5.23 8.20 2.13
CA VAL A 167 -3.93 8.72 2.56
C VAL A 167 -3.20 9.34 1.37
N TYR A 168 -3.11 8.61 0.26
CA TYR A 168 -2.47 9.09 -0.97
C TYR A 168 -3.09 10.39 -1.49
N GLU A 169 -4.42 10.49 -1.54
CA GLU A 169 -5.11 11.72 -1.95
C GLU A 169 -4.80 12.90 -1.01
N SER A 170 -4.76 12.64 0.29
CA SER A 170 -4.43 13.65 1.30
C SER A 170 -2.99 14.14 1.18
N GLU A 171 -2.04 13.23 0.94
CA GLU A 171 -0.62 13.56 0.71
C GLU A 171 -0.42 14.32 -0.60
N ALA A 172 -1.11 13.92 -1.68
CA ALA A 172 -1.06 14.64 -2.95
C ALA A 172 -1.56 16.08 -2.79
N LYS A 173 -2.64 16.29 -2.04
CA LYS A 173 -3.17 17.62 -1.72
C LYS A 173 -2.20 18.43 -0.85
N ALA A 174 -1.64 17.83 0.19
CA ALA A 174 -0.67 18.49 1.06
C ALA A 174 0.59 18.91 0.27
N LYS A 175 1.12 18.01 -0.57
CA LYS A 175 2.25 18.30 -1.46
C LYS A 175 1.95 19.47 -2.38
N TYR A 176 0.77 19.50 -3.00
CA TYR A 176 0.36 20.60 -3.86
C TYR A 176 0.34 21.94 -3.11
N GLN A 177 -0.22 21.96 -1.89
CA GLN A 177 -0.24 23.15 -1.04
C GLN A 177 1.17 23.62 -0.67
N TYR A 178 2.09 22.71 -0.33
CA TYR A 178 3.48 23.07 -0.06
C TYR A 178 4.18 23.65 -1.28
N LEU A 179 3.93 23.13 -2.47
CA LEU A 179 4.50 23.68 -3.71
C LEU A 179 4.02 25.11 -3.98
N GLN A 180 2.73 25.38 -3.78
CA GLN A 180 2.19 26.74 -3.88
C GLN A 180 2.85 27.68 -2.86
N GLN A 181 2.98 27.25 -1.61
CA GLN A 181 3.62 28.04 -0.55
C GLN A 181 5.10 28.34 -0.87
N VAL A 182 5.83 27.38 -1.44
CA VAL A 182 7.23 27.58 -1.87
C VAL A 182 7.31 28.61 -3.00
N GLU A 183 6.37 28.59 -3.94
CA GLU A 183 6.31 29.57 -5.03
C GLU A 183 6.03 30.99 -4.49
N GLU A 184 5.03 31.13 -3.62
CA GLU A 184 4.69 32.39 -2.96
C GLU A 184 5.90 32.98 -2.21
N LEU A 185 6.54 32.18 -1.34
CA LEU A 185 7.74 32.61 -0.62
C LEU A 185 8.91 32.96 -1.56
N SER A 186 9.06 32.23 -2.67
CA SER A 186 10.07 32.54 -3.69
C SER A 186 9.81 33.88 -4.38
N THR A 187 8.55 34.24 -4.61
CA THR A 187 8.18 35.55 -5.14
C THR A 187 8.44 36.66 -4.13
N GLU A 188 8.09 36.45 -2.85
CA GLU A 188 8.32 37.41 -1.78
C GLU A 188 9.82 37.69 -1.58
N VAL A 189 10.65 36.64 -1.55
CA VAL A 189 12.11 36.79 -1.47
C VAL A 189 12.65 37.58 -2.66
N ARG A 190 12.12 37.38 -3.87
CA ARG A 190 12.49 38.18 -5.05
C ARG A 190 12.13 39.65 -4.89
N GLN A 191 10.94 39.94 -4.39
CA GLN A 191 10.46 41.31 -4.14
C GLN A 191 11.33 42.00 -3.09
N LEU A 192 11.53 41.37 -1.92
CA LEU A 192 12.37 41.91 -0.85
C LEU A 192 13.81 42.17 -1.31
N ARG A 193 14.40 41.27 -2.12
CA ARG A 193 15.72 41.50 -2.71
C ARG A 193 15.76 42.72 -3.65
N SER A 194 14.70 42.93 -4.44
CA SER A 194 14.56 44.09 -5.32
C SER A 194 14.42 45.39 -4.51
N GLU A 195 13.56 45.39 -3.49
CA GLU A 195 13.34 46.53 -2.61
C GLU A 195 14.60 46.89 -1.84
N LEU A 196 15.29 45.91 -1.27
CA LEU A 196 16.57 46.11 -0.58
C LEU A 196 17.63 46.70 -1.52
N SER A 197 17.66 46.25 -2.78
CA SER A 197 18.55 46.80 -3.80
C SER A 197 18.21 48.26 -4.13
N ARG A 198 16.92 48.60 -4.25
CA ARG A 198 16.44 49.98 -4.45
C ARG A 198 16.81 50.87 -3.27
N TYR A 199 16.55 50.41 -2.05
CA TYR A 199 16.85 51.15 -0.82
C TYR A 199 18.35 51.40 -0.67
N ARG A 200 19.20 50.38 -0.92
CA ARG A 200 20.66 50.52 -0.92
C ARG A 200 21.14 51.57 -1.92
N ARG A 201 20.59 51.57 -3.15
CA ARG A 201 20.92 52.59 -4.17
C ARG A 201 20.51 53.99 -3.73
N GLN A 202 19.29 54.15 -3.20
CA GLN A 202 18.80 55.43 -2.71
C GLN A 202 19.65 55.96 -1.56
N HIS A 203 19.97 55.11 -0.58
CA HIS A 203 20.81 55.47 0.55
C HIS A 203 22.22 55.89 0.10
N HIS A 204 22.80 55.16 -0.86
CA HIS A 204 24.10 55.55 -1.45
C HIS A 204 24.04 56.92 -2.13
N LEU A 205 22.99 57.20 -2.91
CA LEU A 205 22.81 58.48 -3.59
C LEU A 205 22.63 59.64 -2.60
N LEU A 206 21.82 59.47 -1.56
CA LEU A 206 21.62 60.48 -0.52
C LEU A 206 22.93 60.78 0.22
N ARG A 207 23.69 59.73 0.56
CA ARG A 207 25.01 59.88 1.19
C ARG A 207 25.99 60.64 0.29
N ALA A 208 26.07 60.28 -0.99
CA ALA A 208 26.93 60.98 -1.95
C ALA A 208 26.54 62.45 -2.12
N LYS A 209 25.24 62.75 -2.15
CA LYS A 209 24.73 64.13 -2.22
C LYS A 209 25.13 64.94 -0.99
N SER A 210 25.01 64.37 0.21
CA SER A 210 25.42 65.03 1.46
C SER A 210 26.90 65.40 1.44
N ILE A 211 27.77 64.49 0.99
CA ILE A 211 29.22 64.74 0.89
C ILE A 211 29.50 65.86 -0.11
N ALA A 212 28.86 65.82 -1.29
CA ALA A 212 29.03 66.87 -2.31
C ALA A 212 28.55 68.26 -1.84
N GLU A 213 27.50 68.32 -1.02
CA GLU A 213 27.02 69.57 -0.42
C GLU A 213 28.03 70.14 0.60
N GLU A 214 28.63 69.28 1.43
CA GLU A 214 29.68 69.63 2.39
C GLU A 214 30.93 70.17 1.67
N ASP A 215 31.44 69.45 0.68
CA ASP A 215 32.59 69.88 -0.15
C ASP A 215 32.32 71.25 -0.80
N SER A 216 31.11 71.47 -1.31
CA SER A 216 30.68 72.74 -1.91
C SER A 216 30.66 73.90 -0.89
N GLU A 217 30.29 73.62 0.35
CA GLU A 217 30.33 74.59 1.44
C GLU A 217 31.77 74.92 1.86
N GLU A 218 32.63 73.92 1.96
CA GLU A 218 34.06 74.11 2.24
C GLU A 218 34.74 74.95 1.17
N ILE A 219 34.49 74.66 -0.11
CA ILE A 219 35.01 75.47 -1.23
C ILE A 219 34.55 76.93 -1.12
N ARG A 220 33.30 77.18 -0.71
CA ARG A 220 32.80 78.55 -0.48
C ARG A 220 33.54 79.23 0.68
N LYS A 221 33.80 78.52 1.77
CA LYS A 221 34.59 79.03 2.92
C LYS A 221 36.01 79.41 2.49
N ILE A 222 36.69 78.54 1.75
CA ILE A 222 38.05 78.79 1.22
C ILE A 222 38.06 80.04 0.33
N LYS A 223 37.13 80.15 -0.63
CA LYS A 223 37.04 81.31 -1.52
C LYS A 223 36.83 82.62 -0.74
N LYS A 224 36.06 82.58 0.35
CA LYS A 224 35.84 83.74 1.23
C LYS A 224 37.14 84.17 1.94
N VAL A 225 37.89 83.22 2.49
CA VAL A 225 39.20 83.48 3.12
C VAL A 225 40.20 84.04 2.11
N GLN A 226 40.28 83.45 0.91
CA GLN A 226 41.15 83.94 -0.17
C GLN A 226 40.86 85.39 -0.55
N SER A 227 39.57 85.77 -0.63
CA SER A 227 39.16 87.15 -0.90
C SER A 227 39.63 88.11 0.20
N LEU A 228 39.49 87.72 1.48
CA LEU A 228 39.97 88.50 2.62
C LEU A 228 41.49 88.68 2.60
N CYS A 229 42.24 87.60 2.35
CA CYS A 229 43.71 87.65 2.24
C CYS A 229 44.16 88.56 1.10
N ARG A 230 43.55 88.45 -0.09
CA ARG A 230 43.82 89.35 -1.21
C ARG A 230 43.59 90.80 -0.81
N GLY A 231 42.44 91.11 -0.21
CA GLY A 231 42.11 92.46 0.27
C GLY A 231 43.07 92.99 1.33
N TRP A 232 43.53 92.13 2.25
CA TRP A 232 44.53 92.49 3.26
C TRP A 232 45.89 92.78 2.62
N LEU A 233 46.35 91.95 1.68
CA LEU A 233 47.60 92.18 0.95
C LEU A 233 47.56 93.49 0.16
N TYR A 234 46.43 93.80 -0.49
CA TYR A 234 46.24 95.09 -1.17
C TYR A 234 46.37 96.26 -0.18
N ARG A 235 45.71 96.19 0.98
CA ARG A 235 45.81 97.24 2.02
C ARG A 235 47.22 97.37 2.59
N GLN A 236 47.91 96.27 2.85
CA GLN A 236 49.29 96.29 3.35
C GLN A 236 50.27 96.88 2.34
N ARG A 237 50.15 96.47 1.07
CA ARG A 237 50.94 97.06 -0.01
C ARG A 237 50.66 98.56 -0.13
N TRP A 238 49.39 98.96 -0.04
CA TRP A 238 49.02 100.37 -0.08
C TRP A 238 49.57 101.15 1.11
N LYS A 239 49.49 100.58 2.32
CA LYS A 239 50.10 101.17 3.52
C LYS A 239 51.61 101.37 3.35
N ARG A 240 52.31 100.38 2.81
CA ARG A 240 53.76 100.47 2.54
C ARG A 240 54.09 101.55 1.50
N ILE A 241 53.32 101.61 0.41
CA ILE A 241 53.46 102.66 -0.62
C ILE A 241 53.24 104.05 -0.01
N VAL A 242 52.22 104.21 0.84
CA VAL A 242 51.94 105.48 1.53
C VAL A 242 53.06 105.85 2.51
N GLU A 243 53.56 104.89 3.29
CA GLU A 243 54.69 105.10 4.21
C GLU A 243 55.98 105.50 3.48
N GLU A 244 56.27 104.91 2.32
CA GLU A 244 57.40 105.30 1.46
C GLU A 244 57.24 106.70 0.86
N TYR A 245 56.01 107.15 0.56
CA TYR A 245 55.74 108.46 -0.03
C TYR A 245 55.81 109.62 0.97
N ILE A 246 55.61 109.34 2.26
CA ILE A 246 55.61 110.36 3.34
C ILE A 246 57.03 110.65 3.86
N ARG A 247 58.04 109.87 3.45
CA ARG A 247 59.44 109.97 3.90
C ARG A 247 60.29 110.81 2.97
#